data_AF-A0A7C3KPQ5-F1
#
_entry.id   AF-A0A7C3KPQ5-F1
#
_cell.length_a   1.000
_cell.length_b   1.000
_cell.length_c   1.000
_cell.angle_alpha   90.00
_cell.angle_beta   90.00
_cell.angle_gamma   90.00
#
_symmetry.space_group_name_H-M   'P 1'
#
loop_
_entity.id
_entity.type
_entity.pdbx_description
1 polymer ?
#
loop_
_entity_poly.entity_id
_entity_poly.type
_entity_poly.pdbx_seq_one_letter_code
_entity_poly.pdbx_strand_id
1 'polypeptide(L)'
;MPDTANLSEYLDSKQKVLKTLLRKSYILEERRALYGMDTPPHVIIELEELQEKIKELEEEIAGLKGRIPDADKPKVGRNIRQSDKRKLRVFLCHASQDKPVVRELYQRLLAEGWIDPWLDEEKILPGQDWNLEIETAVEAADAVIVCVSSVSVAKEGYVQKELRRVLEIATEKLEGAVFVLPVRLDDCVVPRQLRDRQFLDYFPDSKRDTALEKLKAALKLRKDALGI
;
A
#
# COMPACT_ATOMS: atom_id res chain seq x y z
N MET A 1 -6.57 -22.11 31.28
CA MET A 1 -5.86 -22.35 30.01
C MET A 1 -6.09 -21.12 29.15
N PRO A 2 -5.07 -20.34 28.75
CA PRO A 2 -5.29 -19.21 27.85
C PRO A 2 -5.91 -19.72 26.54
N ASP A 3 -6.92 -18.99 26.06
CA ASP A 3 -7.76 -19.39 24.95
C ASP A 3 -6.95 -19.47 23.65
N THR A 4 -6.98 -20.61 22.97
CA THR A 4 -6.15 -20.87 21.77
C THR A 4 -6.44 -19.89 20.62
N ALA A 5 -7.65 -19.35 20.56
CA ALA A 5 -8.04 -18.30 19.61
C ALA A 5 -7.26 -16.99 19.82
N ASN A 6 -7.01 -16.60 21.07
CA ASN A 6 -6.28 -15.39 21.43
C ASN A 6 -4.78 -15.52 21.06
N LEU A 7 -4.21 -16.71 21.24
CA LEU A 7 -2.83 -17.01 20.84
C LEU A 7 -2.63 -16.96 19.32
N SER A 8 -3.62 -17.39 18.53
CA SER A 8 -3.58 -17.31 17.06
C SER A 8 -3.63 -15.86 16.57
N GLU A 9 -4.53 -15.04 17.12
CA GLU A 9 -4.66 -13.62 16.77
C GLU A 9 -3.40 -12.83 17.17
N TYR A 10 -2.84 -13.15 18.34
CA TYR A 10 -1.57 -12.58 18.81
C TYR A 10 -0.39 -12.96 17.90
N LEU A 11 -0.33 -14.22 17.45
CA LEU A 11 0.68 -14.71 16.50
C LEU A 11 0.59 -13.97 15.15
N ASP A 12 -0.62 -13.78 14.61
CA ASP A 12 -0.84 -13.06 13.35
C ASP A 12 -0.42 -11.58 13.45
N SER A 13 -0.74 -10.93 14.58
CA SER A 13 -0.30 -9.56 14.87
C SER A 13 1.24 -9.45 14.87
N LYS A 14 1.93 -10.37 15.55
CA LYS A 14 3.40 -10.42 15.61
C LYS A 14 4.03 -10.68 14.24
N GLN A 15 3.46 -11.58 13.44
CA GLN A 15 3.92 -11.82 12.06
C GLN A 15 3.78 -10.57 11.16
N LYS A 16 2.73 -9.76 11.36
CA LYS A 16 2.56 -8.48 10.65
C LYS A 16 3.64 -7.48 11.04
N VAL A 17 3.97 -7.37 12.33
CA VAL A 17 5.08 -6.52 12.81
C VAL A 17 6.41 -6.99 12.24
N LEU A 18 6.69 -8.31 12.28
CA LEU A 18 7.92 -8.89 11.74
C LEU A 18 8.09 -8.55 10.25
N LYS A 19 7.03 -8.66 9.46
CA LYS A 19 7.06 -8.30 8.03
C LYS A 19 7.41 -6.84 7.80
N THR A 20 6.92 -5.94 8.65
CA THR A 20 7.24 -4.50 8.57
C THR A 20 8.71 -4.24 8.92
N LEU A 21 9.23 -4.88 9.97
CA LEU A 21 10.63 -4.72 10.38
C LEU A 21 11.60 -5.28 9.33
N LEU A 22 11.35 -6.49 8.82
CA LEU A 22 12.15 -7.09 7.74
C LEU A 22 12.21 -6.19 6.49
N ARG A 23 11.09 -5.56 6.13
CA ARG A 23 11.06 -4.60 5.03
C ARG A 23 11.93 -3.38 5.29
N LYS A 24 11.89 -2.83 6.50
CA LYS A 24 12.73 -1.68 6.88
C LYS A 24 14.22 -2.07 6.90
N SER A 25 14.56 -3.29 7.31
CA SER A 25 15.94 -3.81 7.32
C SER A 25 16.51 -3.89 5.92
N TYR A 26 15.74 -4.47 5.00
CA TYR A 26 16.13 -4.58 3.60
C TYR A 26 16.48 -3.23 2.96
N ILE A 27 15.65 -2.19 3.22
CA ILE A 27 15.89 -0.85 2.66
C ILE A 27 17.17 -0.23 3.22
N LEU A 28 17.42 -0.39 4.52
CA LEU A 28 18.64 0.13 5.15
C LEU A 28 19.89 -0.64 4.68
N GLU A 29 19.76 -1.95 4.43
CA GLU A 29 20.81 -2.77 3.82
C GLU A 29 21.13 -2.34 2.39
N GLU A 30 20.13 -2.04 1.55
CA GLU A 30 20.36 -1.48 0.21
C GLU A 30 21.06 -0.11 0.28
N ARG A 31 20.64 0.78 1.18
CA ARG A 31 21.33 2.07 1.39
C ARG A 31 22.77 1.88 1.82
N ARG A 32 23.03 0.96 2.76
CA ARG A 32 24.39 0.60 3.19
C ARG A 32 25.22 0.02 2.03
N ALA A 33 24.63 -0.79 1.16
CA ALA A 33 25.31 -1.33 -0.01
C ALA A 33 25.67 -0.24 -1.04
N LEU A 34 24.84 0.79 -1.15
CA LEU A 34 25.06 1.93 -2.04
C LEU A 34 26.23 2.83 -1.56
N TYR A 35 26.31 3.10 -0.25
CA TYR A 35 27.35 3.98 0.32
C TYR A 35 28.62 3.23 0.76
N GLY A 36 28.56 1.91 0.94
CA GLY A 36 29.71 1.10 1.31
C GLY A 36 30.36 1.58 2.61
N MET A 37 31.66 1.91 2.56
CA MET A 37 32.41 2.44 3.70
C MET A 37 31.98 3.86 4.12
N ASP A 38 31.27 4.59 3.25
CA ASP A 38 30.77 5.95 3.51
C ASP A 38 29.34 5.94 4.09
N THR A 39 28.81 4.78 4.49
CA THR A 39 27.48 4.69 5.11
C THR A 39 27.44 5.52 6.39
N PRO A 40 26.50 6.49 6.52
CA PRO A 40 26.42 7.32 7.72
C PRO A 40 26.22 6.48 8.99
N PRO A 41 26.90 6.80 10.12
CA PRO A 41 26.83 6.00 11.34
C PRO A 41 25.42 5.77 11.89
N HIS A 42 24.52 6.76 11.75
CA HIS A 42 23.13 6.63 12.18
C HIS A 42 22.35 5.54 11.42
N VAL A 43 22.68 5.30 10.15
CA VAL A 43 22.07 4.24 9.33
C VAL A 43 22.55 2.86 9.80
N ILE A 44 23.83 2.76 10.19
CA ILE A 44 24.41 1.52 10.73
C ILE A 44 23.75 1.17 12.06
N ILE A 45 23.65 2.15 12.97
CA ILE A 45 23.01 1.98 14.29
C ILE A 45 21.53 1.60 14.11
N GLU A 46 20.80 2.30 13.24
CA GLU A 46 19.38 2.00 12.99
C GLU A 46 19.19 0.58 12.42
N LEU A 47 20.09 0.12 11.55
CA LEU A 47 20.06 -1.22 11.00
C LEU A 47 20.35 -2.28 12.08
N GLU A 48 21.35 -2.05 12.94
CA GLU A 48 21.70 -2.96 14.04
C GLU A 48 20.54 -3.10 15.04
N GLU A 49 19.95 -1.98 15.49
CA GLU A 49 18.79 -1.99 16.38
C GLU A 49 17.59 -2.73 15.76
N LEU A 50 17.42 -2.60 14.45
CA LEU A 50 16.33 -3.23 13.73
C LEU A 50 16.54 -4.74 13.59
N GLN A 51 17.77 -5.17 13.30
CA GLN A 51 18.15 -6.57 13.24
C GLN A 51 17.97 -7.26 14.60
N GLU A 52 18.29 -6.58 15.71
CA GLU A 52 18.04 -7.08 17.06
C GLU A 52 16.53 -7.27 17.32
N LYS A 53 15.70 -6.26 17.02
CA LYS A 53 14.24 -6.35 17.16
C LYS A 53 13.62 -7.47 16.31
N ILE A 54 14.14 -7.68 15.09
CA ILE A 54 13.69 -8.76 14.21
C ILE A 54 13.98 -10.11 14.87
N LYS A 55 15.20 -10.30 15.36
CA LYS A 55 15.64 -11.54 16.00
C LYS A 55 14.79 -11.87 17.23
N GLU A 56 14.59 -10.91 18.13
CA GLU A 56 13.76 -11.09 19.33
C GLU A 56 12.33 -11.51 18.96
N LEU A 57 11.77 -10.87 17.93
CA LEU A 57 10.42 -11.13 17.47
C LEU A 57 10.28 -12.51 16.78
N GLU A 58 11.30 -12.94 16.03
CA GLU A 58 11.35 -14.29 15.45
C GLU A 58 11.41 -15.37 16.52
N GLU A 59 12.22 -15.17 17.57
CA GLU A 59 12.29 -16.08 18.72
C GLU A 59 10.96 -16.14 19.48
N GLU A 60 10.29 -14.98 19.71
CA GLU A 60 8.95 -14.92 20.31
C GLU A 60 7.93 -15.70 19.47
N ILE A 61 7.92 -15.50 18.15
CA ILE A 61 7.02 -16.19 17.21
C ILE A 61 7.28 -17.71 17.21
N ALA A 62 8.56 -18.14 17.25
CA ALA A 62 8.91 -19.55 17.34
C ALA A 62 8.42 -20.18 18.65
N GLY A 63 8.56 -19.46 19.77
CA GLY A 63 8.05 -19.88 21.07
C GLY A 63 6.52 -19.99 21.11
N LEU A 64 5.80 -19.06 20.47
CA LEU A 64 4.34 -19.11 20.35
C LEU A 64 3.88 -20.32 19.53
N LYS A 65 4.54 -20.61 18.40
CA LYS A 65 4.25 -21.80 17.58
C LYS A 65 4.42 -23.11 18.35
N GLY A 66 5.44 -23.19 19.22
CA GLY A 66 5.68 -24.37 20.07
C GLY A 66 4.68 -24.56 21.22
N ARG A 67 3.93 -23.51 21.61
CA ARG A 67 2.93 -23.55 22.71
C ARG A 67 1.52 -23.88 22.25
N ILE A 68 1.31 -24.09 20.95
CA ILE A 68 0.05 -24.55 20.36
C ILE A 68 0.19 -26.06 20.09
N PRO A 69 -0.36 -26.95 20.93
CA PRO A 69 -0.28 -28.39 20.69
C PRO A 69 -1.19 -28.79 19.52
N ASP A 70 -0.70 -29.65 18.62
CA ASP A 70 -1.40 -30.23 17.46
C ASP A 70 -1.54 -29.34 16.19
N ALA A 71 -0.48 -28.57 15.86
CA ALA A 71 -0.37 -27.87 14.57
C ALA A 71 0.14 -28.75 13.40
N ASP A 72 0.50 -30.02 13.66
CA ASP A 72 1.19 -30.91 12.71
C ASP A 72 0.35 -32.10 12.19
N LYS A 73 -0.96 -32.13 12.43
CA LYS A 73 -1.85 -33.01 11.64
C LYS A 73 -2.25 -32.31 10.35
N PRO A 74 -2.03 -32.94 9.17
CA PRO A 74 -2.65 -32.45 7.96
C PRO A 74 -4.16 -32.55 8.17
N LYS A 75 -4.86 -31.40 8.17
CA LYS A 75 -6.31 -31.37 8.11
C LYS A 75 -6.73 -31.99 6.78
N VAL A 76 -6.96 -33.31 6.79
CA VAL A 76 -7.62 -34.04 5.71
C VAL A 76 -8.95 -33.34 5.47
N GLY A 77 -9.08 -32.72 4.29
CA GLY A 77 -10.34 -32.20 3.80
C GLY A 77 -10.48 -30.68 3.69
N ARG A 78 -9.46 -29.94 3.25
CA ARG A 78 -9.66 -28.88 2.23
C ARG A 78 -8.46 -28.89 1.29
N ASN A 79 -8.73 -29.13 0.01
CA ASN A 79 -7.76 -29.05 -1.07
C ASN A 79 -6.84 -27.85 -0.88
N ILE A 80 -5.52 -28.07 -0.89
CA ILE A 80 -4.54 -27.02 -1.20
C ILE A 80 -4.82 -26.64 -2.67
N ARG A 81 -5.68 -25.66 -2.88
CA ARG A 81 -5.95 -25.05 -4.18
C ARG A 81 -5.84 -23.54 -3.99
N GLN A 82 -4.74 -23.00 -4.52
CA GLN A 82 -4.38 -21.58 -4.60
C GLN A 82 -4.19 -20.92 -3.23
N SER A 83 -3.01 -20.33 -3.02
CA SER A 83 -2.87 -19.22 -2.09
C SER A 83 -4.03 -18.25 -2.35
N ASP A 84 -4.87 -17.97 -1.35
CA ASP A 84 -5.74 -16.79 -1.37
C ASP A 84 -4.82 -15.56 -1.34
N LYS A 85 -4.26 -15.27 -2.51
CA LYS A 85 -3.45 -14.11 -2.80
C LYS A 85 -4.31 -12.90 -2.46
N ARG A 86 -3.95 -12.19 -1.38
CA ARG A 86 -4.69 -11.02 -0.90
C ARG A 86 -4.88 -10.02 -2.04
N LYS A 87 -6.00 -9.30 -2.04
CA LYS A 87 -6.27 -8.27 -3.05
C LYS A 87 -5.22 -7.15 -3.00
N LEU A 88 -5.00 -6.52 -4.15
CA LEU A 88 -4.15 -5.34 -4.26
C LEU A 88 -4.87 -4.15 -3.65
N ARG A 89 -4.33 -3.56 -2.57
CA ARG A 89 -4.94 -2.40 -1.91
C ARG A 89 -4.57 -1.15 -2.68
N VAL A 90 -5.58 -0.44 -3.18
CA VAL A 90 -5.38 0.74 -4.04
C VAL A 90 -6.06 1.95 -3.44
N PHE A 91 -5.30 2.96 -3.04
CA PHE A 91 -5.85 4.19 -2.49
C PHE A 91 -6.23 5.18 -3.61
N LEU A 92 -7.43 5.75 -3.56
CA LEU A 92 -7.90 6.76 -4.52
C LEU A 92 -7.81 8.17 -3.91
N CYS A 93 -6.68 8.85 -4.13
CA CYS A 93 -6.50 10.24 -3.72
C CYS A 93 -7.22 11.17 -4.70
N HIS A 94 -8.11 12.03 -4.21
CA HIS A 94 -8.92 12.93 -5.03
C HIS A 94 -9.42 14.14 -4.23
N ALA A 95 -9.80 15.22 -4.91
CA ALA A 95 -10.53 16.30 -4.24
C ALA A 95 -11.99 15.89 -4.04
N SER A 96 -12.64 16.40 -2.98
CA SER A 96 -14.05 16.09 -2.70
C SER A 96 -15.01 16.46 -3.83
N GLN A 97 -14.63 17.39 -4.73
CA GLN A 97 -15.42 17.77 -5.91
C GLN A 97 -15.37 16.72 -7.02
N ASP A 98 -14.31 15.91 -7.06
CA ASP A 98 -14.08 14.89 -8.09
C ASP A 98 -14.83 13.58 -7.78
N LYS A 99 -15.48 13.49 -6.61
CA LYS A 99 -16.21 12.32 -6.11
C LYS A 99 -17.11 11.64 -7.15
N PRO A 100 -17.92 12.35 -7.96
CA PRO A 100 -18.77 11.68 -8.94
C PRO A 100 -18.00 10.80 -9.93
N VAL A 101 -16.88 11.30 -10.46
CA VAL A 101 -16.05 10.57 -11.43
C VAL A 101 -15.22 9.50 -10.72
N VAL A 102 -14.69 9.81 -9.54
CA VAL A 102 -13.88 8.86 -8.76
C VAL A 102 -14.69 7.69 -8.24
N ARG A 103 -15.97 7.89 -7.88
CA ARG A 103 -16.88 6.81 -7.48
C ARG A 103 -17.14 5.85 -8.63
N GLU A 104 -17.29 6.36 -9.86
CA GLU A 104 -17.41 5.51 -11.05
C GLU A 104 -16.15 4.67 -11.28
N LEU A 105 -14.96 5.30 -11.23
CA LEU A 105 -13.68 4.59 -11.30
C LEU A 105 -13.53 3.54 -10.18
N TYR A 106 -13.92 3.87 -8.94
CA TYR A 106 -13.90 2.98 -7.78
C TYR A 106 -14.71 1.71 -8.06
N GLN A 107 -15.96 1.85 -8.52
CA GLN A 107 -16.83 0.70 -8.79
C GLN A 107 -16.26 -0.19 -9.90
N ARG A 108 -15.65 0.40 -10.93
CA ARG A 108 -15.00 -0.35 -12.01
C ARG A 108 -13.77 -1.11 -11.52
N LEU A 109 -12.95 -0.51 -10.66
CA LEU A 109 -11.81 -1.20 -10.04
C LEU A 109 -12.26 -2.31 -9.10
N LEU A 110 -13.31 -2.08 -8.30
CA LEU A 110 -13.87 -3.06 -7.38
C LEU A 110 -14.41 -4.30 -8.12
N ALA A 111 -15.05 -4.10 -9.27
CA ALA A 111 -15.61 -5.16 -10.10
C ALA A 111 -14.56 -6.15 -10.63
N GLU A 112 -13.29 -5.78 -10.68
CA GLU A 112 -12.19 -6.68 -11.07
C GLU A 112 -11.95 -7.81 -10.06
N GLY A 113 -12.39 -7.65 -8.81
CA GLY A 113 -12.36 -8.69 -7.78
C GLY A 113 -10.98 -8.95 -7.15
N TRP A 114 -9.88 -8.68 -7.86
CA TRP A 114 -8.50 -8.78 -7.35
C TRP A 114 -7.93 -7.46 -6.81
N ILE A 115 -8.68 -6.37 -6.95
CA ILE A 115 -8.37 -5.04 -6.44
C ILE A 115 -9.26 -4.78 -5.22
N ASP A 116 -8.67 -4.23 -4.16
CA ASP A 116 -9.37 -3.68 -2.99
C ASP A 116 -9.18 -2.16 -3.00
N PRO A 117 -10.02 -1.42 -3.75
CA PRO A 117 -9.93 0.02 -3.79
C PRO A 117 -10.40 0.62 -2.45
N TRP A 118 -9.71 1.67 -2.03
CA TRP A 118 -10.04 2.44 -0.84
C TRP A 118 -10.50 3.84 -1.25
N LEU A 119 -11.67 4.23 -0.76
CA LEU A 119 -12.29 5.54 -0.94
C LEU A 119 -12.83 6.00 0.42
N ASP A 120 -12.56 7.25 0.78
CA ASP A 120 -12.86 7.84 2.10
C ASP A 120 -14.33 7.67 2.53
N GLU A 121 -15.27 7.91 1.61
CA GLU A 121 -16.71 7.82 1.85
C GLU A 121 -17.19 6.39 2.16
N GLU A 122 -16.49 5.38 1.64
CA GLU A 122 -16.88 3.97 1.77
C GLU A 122 -16.22 3.29 2.98
N LYS A 123 -15.13 3.87 3.49
CA LYS A 123 -14.22 3.18 4.44
C LYS A 123 -14.06 3.88 5.78
N ILE A 124 -14.48 5.14 5.91
CA ILE A 124 -14.41 5.88 7.17
C ILE A 124 -15.79 5.85 7.85
N LEU A 125 -15.85 5.25 9.03
CA LEU A 125 -17.04 5.15 9.86
C LEU A 125 -17.26 6.43 10.68
N PRO A 126 -18.52 6.76 11.03
CA PRO A 126 -18.81 7.87 11.93
C PRO A 126 -18.05 7.75 13.26
N GLY A 127 -17.33 8.81 13.64
CA GLY A 127 -16.54 8.88 14.88
C GLY A 127 -15.05 8.57 14.73
N GLN A 128 -14.59 8.11 13.57
CA GLN A 128 -13.16 7.96 13.29
C GLN A 128 -12.50 9.32 12.97
N ASP A 129 -11.23 9.47 13.35
CA ASP A 129 -10.43 10.61 12.93
C ASP A 129 -10.09 10.46 11.44
N TRP A 130 -10.68 11.35 10.64
CA TRP A 130 -10.56 11.34 9.19
C TRP A 130 -9.11 11.43 8.71
N ASN A 131 -8.26 12.23 9.38
CA ASN A 131 -6.86 12.38 8.97
C ASN A 131 -6.07 11.11 9.27
N LEU A 132 -6.29 10.50 10.44
CA LEU A 132 -5.57 9.30 10.85
C LEU A 132 -5.90 8.10 9.96
N GLU A 133 -7.18 7.91 9.61
CA GLU A 133 -7.60 6.82 8.74
C GLU A 133 -7.04 6.96 7.32
N ILE A 134 -6.99 8.18 6.80
CA ILE A 134 -6.38 8.46 5.49
C ILE A 134 -4.89 8.17 5.52
N GLU A 135 -4.16 8.65 6.54
CA GLU A 135 -2.73 8.37 6.69
C GLU A 135 -2.46 6.87 6.78
N THR A 136 -3.24 6.16 7.61
CA THR A 136 -3.17 4.70 7.75
C THR A 136 -3.45 3.99 6.43
N ALA A 137 -4.45 4.44 5.67
CA ALA A 137 -4.82 3.84 4.39
C ALA A 137 -3.74 4.06 3.32
N VAL A 138 -3.14 5.24 3.26
CA VAL A 138 -2.03 5.54 2.33
C VAL A 138 -0.80 4.69 2.66
N GLU A 139 -0.44 4.54 3.94
CA GLU A 139 0.67 3.70 4.38
C GLU A 139 0.44 2.21 4.10
N ALA A 140 -0.81 1.77 4.26
CA ALA A 140 -1.22 0.41 3.94
C ALA A 140 -1.35 0.16 2.43
N ALA A 141 -1.41 1.20 1.60
CA ALA A 141 -1.65 1.04 0.17
C ALA A 141 -0.49 0.31 -0.54
N ASP A 142 -0.85 -0.55 -1.49
CA ASP A 142 0.12 -1.21 -2.37
C ASP A 142 0.39 -0.38 -3.63
N ALA A 143 -0.59 0.43 -4.02
CA ALA A 143 -0.55 1.46 -5.04
C ALA A 143 -1.50 2.62 -4.69
N VAL A 144 -1.21 3.81 -5.20
CA VAL A 144 -1.98 5.03 -5.00
C VAL A 144 -2.32 5.62 -6.36
N ILE A 145 -3.60 5.78 -6.65
CA ILE A 145 -4.09 6.54 -7.79
C ILE A 145 -4.29 7.97 -7.33
N VAL A 146 -3.63 8.91 -7.99
CA VAL A 146 -3.75 10.35 -7.71
C VAL A 146 -4.59 10.98 -8.80
N CYS A 147 -5.85 11.23 -8.49
CA CYS A 147 -6.80 11.90 -9.36
C CYS A 147 -6.56 13.41 -9.32
N VAL A 148 -6.25 14.00 -10.48
CA VAL A 148 -6.06 15.44 -10.65
C VAL A 148 -7.10 16.00 -11.60
N SER A 149 -7.61 17.18 -11.29
CA SER A 149 -8.58 17.92 -12.08
C SER A 149 -8.27 19.41 -12.01
N SER A 150 -8.87 20.22 -12.88
CA SER A 150 -8.73 21.68 -12.86
C SER A 150 -9.09 22.26 -11.49
N VAL A 151 -10.04 21.64 -10.79
CA VAL A 151 -10.48 22.02 -9.44
C VAL A 151 -9.49 21.58 -8.38
N SER A 152 -8.96 20.36 -8.46
CA SER A 152 -8.04 19.85 -7.43
C SER A 152 -6.66 20.49 -7.50
N VAL A 153 -6.19 20.85 -8.70
CA VAL A 153 -4.90 21.54 -8.88
C VAL A 153 -4.95 23.02 -8.50
N ALA A 154 -6.12 23.67 -8.57
CA ALA A 154 -6.30 25.07 -8.22
C ALA A 154 -6.42 25.31 -6.70
N LYS A 155 -6.66 24.26 -5.91
CA LYS A 155 -6.85 24.38 -4.45
C LYS A 155 -5.55 24.23 -3.67
N GLU A 156 -5.33 25.16 -2.74
CA GLU A 156 -4.29 25.07 -1.73
C GLU A 156 -4.76 24.26 -0.51
N GLY A 157 -3.82 23.62 0.20
CA GLY A 157 -4.06 23.02 1.51
C GLY A 157 -4.15 21.49 1.50
N TYR A 158 -5.29 20.92 1.09
CA TYR A 158 -5.62 19.52 1.40
C TYR A 158 -4.96 18.49 0.45
N VAL A 159 -5.30 18.55 -0.85
CA VAL A 159 -4.74 17.64 -1.88
C VAL A 159 -3.21 17.73 -1.93
N GLN A 160 -2.65 18.92 -1.70
CA GLN A 160 -1.20 19.10 -1.67
C GLN A 160 -0.52 18.45 -0.46
N LYS A 161 -1.16 18.43 0.71
CA LYS A 161 -0.64 17.76 1.91
C LYS A 161 -0.63 16.25 1.70
N GLU A 162 -1.73 15.69 1.21
CA GLU A 162 -1.82 14.26 0.89
C GLU A 162 -0.84 13.84 -0.20
N LEU A 163 -0.78 14.61 -1.29
CA LEU A 163 0.13 14.34 -2.39
C LEU A 163 1.59 14.34 -1.91
N ARG A 164 1.95 15.25 -1.00
CA ARG A 164 3.29 15.27 -0.39
C ARG A 164 3.56 13.97 0.37
N ARG A 165 2.61 13.49 1.17
CA ARG A 165 2.76 12.25 1.94
C ARG A 165 2.85 11.02 1.04
N VAL A 166 2.00 10.93 0.01
CA VAL A 166 2.05 9.86 -1.00
C VAL A 166 3.41 9.83 -1.68
N LEU A 167 3.94 10.99 -2.06
CA LEU A 167 5.25 11.11 -2.71
C LEU A 167 6.39 10.77 -1.77
N GLU A 168 6.30 11.14 -0.49
CA GLU A 168 7.27 10.75 0.53
C GLU A 168 7.33 9.22 0.66
N ILE A 169 6.18 8.55 0.81
CA ILE A 169 6.10 7.07 0.86
C ILE A 169 6.58 6.44 -0.45
N ALA A 170 6.42 7.14 -1.59
CA ALA A 170 6.94 6.69 -2.87
C ALA A 170 8.47 6.67 -2.94
N THR A 171 9.16 7.54 -2.18
CA THR A 171 10.64 7.54 -2.12
C THR A 171 11.21 6.31 -1.41
N GLU A 172 10.40 5.62 -0.61
CA GLU A 172 10.78 4.38 0.06
C GLU A 172 10.53 3.13 -0.80
N LYS A 173 9.99 3.28 -2.00
CA LYS A 173 9.76 2.17 -2.93
C LYS A 173 10.97 2.02 -3.84
N LEU A 174 11.17 0.80 -4.34
CA LEU A 174 12.18 0.52 -5.35
C LEU A 174 12.06 1.49 -6.52
N GLU A 175 13.20 1.90 -7.06
CA GLU A 175 13.23 2.77 -8.23
C GLU A 175 12.44 2.14 -9.38
N GLY A 176 11.61 2.96 -10.05
CA GLY A 176 10.70 2.50 -11.11
C GLY A 176 9.47 1.71 -10.63
N ALA A 177 9.25 1.52 -9.33
CA ALA A 177 8.05 0.85 -8.84
C ALA A 177 6.77 1.60 -9.22
N VAL A 178 5.79 0.87 -9.78
CA VAL A 178 4.44 1.37 -10.06
C VAL A 178 3.67 1.53 -8.74
N PHE A 179 3.93 2.62 -8.03
CA PHE A 179 3.29 2.94 -6.76
C PHE A 179 2.35 4.15 -6.87
N VAL A 180 2.76 5.22 -7.56
CA VAL A 180 1.95 6.42 -7.76
C VAL A 180 1.48 6.46 -9.21
N LEU A 181 0.17 6.45 -9.42
CA LEU A 181 -0.47 6.46 -10.74
C LEU A 181 -1.27 7.77 -10.92
N PRO A 182 -0.72 8.78 -11.60
CA PRO A 182 -1.44 10.02 -11.86
C PRO A 182 -2.56 9.80 -12.89
N VAL A 183 -3.77 10.24 -12.56
CA VAL A 183 -4.95 10.16 -13.42
C VAL A 183 -5.58 11.54 -13.53
N ARG A 184 -5.61 12.12 -14.72
CA ARG A 184 -6.32 13.37 -14.99
C ARG A 184 -7.80 13.09 -15.23
N LEU A 185 -8.68 13.86 -14.60
CA LEU A 185 -10.14 13.74 -14.71
C LEU A 185 -10.75 14.76 -15.66
N ASP A 186 -10.02 15.81 -15.99
CA ASP A 186 -10.35 16.82 -16.99
C ASP A 186 -9.06 17.40 -17.62
N ASP A 187 -9.22 18.35 -18.55
CA ASP A 187 -8.10 18.98 -19.21
C ASP A 187 -7.40 20.00 -18.29
N CYS A 188 -6.63 19.50 -17.32
CA CYS A 188 -5.87 20.32 -16.37
C CYS A 188 -4.36 20.21 -16.54
N VAL A 189 -3.64 21.20 -16.03
CA VAL A 189 -2.18 21.14 -15.92
C VAL A 189 -1.79 20.16 -14.82
N VAL A 190 -0.90 19.21 -15.12
CA VAL A 190 -0.40 18.25 -14.13
C VAL A 190 0.51 18.97 -13.12
N PRO A 191 0.29 18.78 -11.79
CA PRO A 191 1.16 19.33 -10.75
C PRO A 191 2.63 18.98 -10.98
N ARG A 192 3.54 19.92 -10.69
CA ARG A 192 4.98 19.76 -10.96
C ARG A 192 5.55 18.46 -10.37
N GLN A 193 5.07 18.07 -9.20
CA GLN A 193 5.50 16.88 -8.47
C GLN A 193 5.14 15.56 -9.17
N LEU A 194 4.20 15.59 -10.13
CA LEU A 194 3.73 14.43 -10.88
C LEU A 194 4.21 14.43 -12.35
N ARG A 195 4.88 15.49 -12.82
CA ARG A 195 5.25 15.63 -14.25
C ARG A 195 6.25 14.58 -14.73
N ASP A 196 7.13 14.13 -13.85
CA ASP A 196 8.14 13.11 -14.19
C ASP A 196 7.56 11.69 -14.21
N ARG A 197 6.25 11.55 -13.97
CA ARG A 197 5.52 10.28 -14.01
C ARG A 197 4.58 10.27 -15.20
N GLN A 198 4.51 9.12 -15.87
CA GLN A 198 3.50 8.90 -16.91
C GLN A 198 2.11 9.03 -16.27
N PHE A 199 1.28 9.92 -16.83
CA PHE A 199 -0.10 10.09 -16.43
C PHE A 199 -1.07 9.51 -17.45
N LEU A 200 -2.30 9.31 -17.00
CA LEU A 200 -3.42 8.81 -17.79
C LEU A 200 -4.54 9.85 -17.83
N ASP A 201 -5.15 10.06 -18.99
CA ASP A 201 -6.38 10.84 -19.09
C ASP A 201 -7.60 9.91 -18.93
N TYR A 202 -8.41 10.14 -17.90
CA TYR A 202 -9.72 9.50 -17.69
C TYR A 202 -10.87 10.36 -18.22
N PHE A 203 -10.58 11.11 -19.28
CA PHE A 203 -11.50 11.97 -20.00
C PHE A 203 -11.01 12.12 -21.45
N PRO A 204 -11.88 12.52 -22.40
CA PRO A 204 -13.34 12.54 -22.28
C PRO A 204 -13.90 11.12 -22.10
N ASP A 205 -15.21 10.98 -21.89
CA ASP A 205 -15.89 9.71 -21.59
C ASP A 205 -15.53 8.59 -22.58
N SER A 206 -15.35 8.92 -23.86
CA SER A 206 -14.94 7.98 -24.91
C SER A 206 -13.57 7.32 -24.68
N LYS A 207 -12.71 7.89 -23.83
CA LYS A 207 -11.41 7.31 -23.47
C LYS A 207 -11.42 6.49 -22.19
N ARG A 208 -12.49 6.55 -21.37
CA ARG A 208 -12.52 5.93 -20.03
C ARG A 208 -12.26 4.42 -20.05
N ASP A 209 -12.75 3.71 -21.06
CA ASP A 209 -12.50 2.27 -21.19
C ASP A 209 -11.04 1.95 -21.48
N THR A 210 -10.45 2.64 -22.47
CA THR A 210 -9.02 2.48 -22.80
C THR A 210 -8.14 2.91 -21.62
N ALA A 211 -8.57 3.93 -20.89
CA ALA A 211 -7.89 4.41 -19.70
C ALA A 211 -7.92 3.36 -18.58
N LEU A 212 -9.08 2.76 -18.32
CA LEU A 212 -9.20 1.67 -17.34
C LEU A 212 -8.28 0.50 -17.70
N GLU A 213 -8.23 0.07 -18.96
CA GLU A 213 -7.36 -1.06 -19.36
C GLU A 213 -5.88 -0.77 -19.10
N LYS A 214 -5.40 0.44 -19.42
CA LYS A 214 -4.03 0.86 -19.10
C LYS A 214 -3.77 0.90 -17.60
N LEU A 215 -4.74 1.39 -16.82
CA LEU A 215 -4.63 1.46 -15.38
C LEU A 215 -4.56 0.06 -14.75
N LYS A 216 -5.39 -0.87 -15.21
CA LYS A 216 -5.35 -2.28 -14.79
C LYS A 216 -4.03 -2.95 -15.12
N ALA A 217 -3.49 -2.70 -16.31
CA ALA A 217 -2.18 -3.23 -16.69
C ALA A 217 -1.08 -2.75 -15.73
N ALA A 218 -1.05 -1.46 -15.39
CA ALA A 218 -0.11 -0.90 -14.43
C ALA A 218 -0.27 -1.48 -13.02
N LEU A 219 -1.52 -1.61 -12.54
CA LEU A 219 -1.82 -2.23 -11.24
C LEU A 219 -1.44 -3.71 -11.20
N LYS A 220 -1.58 -4.43 -12.32
CA LYS A 220 -1.20 -5.84 -12.42
C LYS A 220 0.32 -6.02 -12.37
N LEU A 221 1.09 -5.15 -13.04
CA LEU A 221 2.55 -5.12 -12.89
C LEU A 221 2.96 -4.94 -11.42
N ARG A 222 2.29 -4.03 -10.71
CA ARG A 222 2.53 -3.83 -9.28
C ARG A 222 2.17 -5.05 -8.44
N LYS A 223 1.02 -5.66 -8.70
CA LYS A 223 0.55 -6.88 -8.03
C LYS A 223 1.57 -8.02 -8.18
N ASP A 224 2.01 -8.26 -9.41
CA ASP A 224 2.95 -9.34 -9.74
C ASP A 224 4.31 -9.10 -9.07
N ALA A 225 4.80 -7.86 -9.07
CA ALA A 225 6.03 -7.47 -8.37
C ALA A 225 5.95 -7.64 -6.84
N LEU A 226 4.76 -7.60 -6.26
CA LEU A 226 4.51 -7.84 -4.83
C LEU A 226 4.29 -9.32 -4.50
N GLY A 227 4.24 -10.21 -5.50
CA GLY A 227 4.01 -11.64 -5.31
C GLY A 227 2.60 -11.99 -4.84
N ILE A 228 1.66 -11.04 -4.89
CA ILE A 228 0.25 -11.22 -4.49
C ILE A 228 -0.66 -11.45 -5.69
#